data_AF-A0A358MCJ9-F1
#
_entry.id   AF-A0A358MCJ9-F1
#
_cell.length_a   1.000
_cell.length_b   1.000
_cell.length_c   1.000
_cell.angle_alpha   90.00
_cell.angle_beta   90.00
_cell.angle_gamma   90.00
#
_symmetry.space_group_name_H-M   'P 1'
#
loop_
_entity.id
_entity.type
_entity.pdbx_description
1 polymer ?
#
loop_
_entity_poly.entity_id
_entity_poly.type
_entity_poly.pdbx_seq_one_letter_code
_entity_poly.pdbx_strand_id
1 'polypeptide(L)'
;MSKFWALPAALAVAGCLAAPQGTTVEDVASFEAAVKSLGCRLVVEGDYQATELQTGLTREQVVAMLNYKLTLKEAEKRAEGGYTFTSGACAA
;
A
#
# COMPACT_ATOMS: atom_id res chain seq x y z
N MET A 1 -48.29 -18.98 15.37
CA MET A 1 -47.62 -17.75 15.84
C MET A 1 -46.12 -17.95 15.71
N SER A 2 -45.56 -17.83 14.51
CA SER A 2 -44.11 -18.00 14.28
C SER A 2 -43.51 -16.62 14.12
N LYS A 3 -42.84 -16.13 15.17
CA LYS A 3 -42.04 -14.91 15.17
C LYS A 3 -40.79 -15.16 14.33
N PHE A 4 -40.82 -14.73 13.08
CA PHE A 4 -39.63 -14.62 12.24
C PHE A 4 -38.72 -13.54 12.84
N TRP A 5 -37.64 -13.98 13.48
CA TRP A 5 -36.60 -13.13 14.01
C TRP A 5 -35.77 -12.63 12.82
N ALA A 6 -35.99 -11.38 12.43
CA ALA A 6 -35.23 -10.72 11.37
C ALA A 6 -33.83 -10.39 11.90
N LEU A 7 -32.83 -11.14 11.44
CA LEU A 7 -31.41 -10.82 11.62
C LEU A 7 -31.10 -9.62 10.70
N PRO A 8 -30.59 -8.48 11.21
CA PRO A 8 -30.18 -7.39 10.34
C PRO A 8 -28.95 -7.85 9.57
N ALA A 9 -29.06 -7.91 8.24
CA ALA A 9 -27.94 -8.08 7.34
C ALA A 9 -26.97 -6.90 7.56
N ALA A 10 -25.92 -7.14 8.33
CA ALA A 10 -24.78 -6.24 8.42
C ALA A 10 -24.11 -6.24 7.03
N LEU A 11 -24.48 -5.26 6.21
CA LEU A 11 -23.72 -4.88 5.02
C LEU A 11 -22.36 -4.38 5.50
N ALA A 12 -21.39 -5.29 5.59
CA ALA A 12 -20.00 -4.94 5.72
C ALA A 12 -19.61 -4.23 4.42
N VAL A 13 -19.61 -2.89 4.45
CA VAL A 13 -19.02 -2.08 3.39
C VAL A 13 -17.51 -2.31 3.48
N ALA A 14 -17.03 -3.38 2.84
CA ALA A 14 -15.61 -3.52 2.55
C ALA A 14 -15.24 -2.34 1.65
N GLY A 15 -14.71 -1.28 2.25
CA GLY A 15 -14.18 -0.14 1.53
C GLY A 15 -13.03 -0.65 0.66
N CYS A 16 -13.32 -0.94 -0.60
CA CYS A 16 -12.32 -1.33 -1.56
C CYS A 16 -11.50 -0.07 -1.86
N LEU A 17 -10.39 0.11 -1.13
CA LEU A 17 -9.46 1.21 -1.35
C LEU A 17 -8.83 1.01 -2.73
N ALA A 18 -9.39 1.72 -3.71
CA ALA A 18 -8.88 1.74 -5.07
C ALA A 18 -7.40 2.14 -5.09
N ALA A 19 -6.64 1.56 -6.01
CA ALA A 19 -5.25 1.93 -6.23
C ALA A 19 -5.13 3.44 -6.51
N PRO A 20 -3.96 4.06 -6.23
CA PRO A 20 -3.73 5.47 -6.52
C PRO A 20 -4.11 5.88 -7.94
N GLN A 21 -4.51 7.14 -8.11
CA GLN A 21 -4.89 7.66 -9.41
C GLN A 21 -3.75 7.51 -10.43
N GLY A 22 -4.09 7.05 -11.63
CA GLY A 22 -3.12 6.79 -12.69
C GLY A 22 -2.27 5.53 -12.48
N THR A 23 -2.66 4.65 -11.56
CA THR A 23 -2.01 3.36 -11.32
C THR A 23 -3.03 2.23 -11.31
N THR A 24 -2.54 1.00 -11.39
CA THR A 24 -3.32 -0.24 -11.40
C THR A 24 -3.10 -1.04 -10.11
N VAL A 25 -3.89 -2.11 -9.92
CA VAL A 25 -3.67 -3.03 -8.79
C VAL A 25 -2.37 -3.81 -8.98
N GLU A 26 -2.01 -4.11 -10.22
CA GLU A 26 -0.74 -4.73 -10.60
C GLU A 26 0.46 -3.83 -10.26
N ASP A 27 0.31 -2.51 -10.37
CA ASP A 27 1.34 -1.55 -9.94
C ASP A 27 1.55 -1.57 -8.43
N VAL A 28 0.51 -1.83 -7.63
CA VAL A 28 0.65 -1.98 -6.17
C VAL A 28 1.56 -3.17 -5.85
N ALA A 29 1.32 -4.31 -6.49
CA ALA A 29 2.13 -5.52 -6.31
C ALA A 29 3.58 -5.31 -6.80
N SER A 30 3.75 -4.61 -7.93
CA SER A 30 5.07 -4.29 -8.49
C SER A 30 5.85 -3.34 -7.57
N PHE A 31 5.17 -2.33 -7.00
CA PHE A 31 5.72 -1.44 -6.00
C PHE A 31 6.16 -2.19 -4.74
N GLU A 32 5.33 -3.08 -4.20
CA GLU A 32 5.69 -3.90 -3.04
C GLU A 32 6.91 -4.78 -3.30
N ALA A 33 6.99 -5.41 -4.48
CA ALA A 33 8.13 -6.22 -4.87
C ALA A 33 9.42 -5.38 -4.97
N ALA A 34 9.35 -4.18 -5.55
CA ALA A 34 10.48 -3.26 -5.65
C ALA A 34 10.93 -2.76 -4.26
N VAL A 35 9.99 -2.42 -3.37
CA VAL A 35 10.32 -2.01 -2.00
C VAL A 35 10.93 -3.17 -1.20
N LYS A 36 10.45 -4.40 -1.41
CA LYS A 36 11.05 -5.61 -0.81
C LYS A 36 12.50 -5.80 -1.24
N SER A 37 12.83 -5.56 -2.52
CA SER A 37 14.20 -5.69 -3.03
C SER A 37 15.18 -4.70 -2.39
N LEU A 38 14.65 -3.57 -1.88
CA LEU A 38 15.39 -2.54 -1.15
C LEU A 38 15.45 -2.78 0.37
N GLY A 39 14.95 -3.92 0.85
CA GLY A 39 14.89 -4.24 2.28
C GLY A 39 13.73 -3.57 3.00
N CYS A 40 12.59 -3.43 2.32
CA CYS A 40 11.32 -2.96 2.88
C CYS A 40 11.36 -1.53 3.44
N ARG A 41 12.17 -0.67 2.82
CA ARG A 41 12.38 0.71 3.26
C ARG A 41 12.56 1.65 2.08
N LEU A 42 12.08 2.87 2.24
CA LEU A 42 12.36 4.02 1.36
C LEU A 42 12.83 5.18 2.23
N VAL A 43 14.14 5.43 2.25
CA VAL A 43 14.79 6.35 3.20
C VAL A 43 15.47 7.51 2.48
N VAL A 44 16.21 7.22 1.43
CA VAL A 44 16.98 8.21 0.66
C VAL A 44 16.46 8.32 -0.76
N GLU A 45 16.78 9.42 -1.45
CA GLU A 45 16.37 9.67 -2.85
C GLU A 45 16.71 8.51 -3.80
N GLY A 46 17.85 7.84 -3.57
CA GLY A 46 18.25 6.67 -4.36
C GLY A 46 17.27 5.49 -4.23
N ASP A 47 16.59 5.32 -3.10
CA ASP A 47 15.60 4.27 -2.90
C ASP A 47 14.36 4.54 -3.78
N TYR A 48 13.88 5.78 -3.81
CA TYR A 48 12.75 6.19 -4.65
C TYR A 48 13.07 6.02 -6.13
N GLN A 49 14.26 6.46 -6.56
CA GLN A 49 14.70 6.30 -7.95
C GLN A 49 14.84 4.82 -8.34
N ALA A 50 15.33 3.97 -7.43
CA ALA A 50 15.39 2.54 -7.68
C ALA A 50 13.98 1.92 -7.79
N THR A 51 13.00 2.38 -7.01
CA THR A 51 11.60 1.95 -7.16
C THR A 51 10.99 2.40 -8.48
N GLU A 52 11.20 3.67 -8.89
CA GLU A 52 10.77 4.19 -10.19
C GLU A 52 11.32 3.34 -11.34
N LEU A 53 12.62 3.04 -11.34
CA LEU A 53 13.26 2.23 -12.38
C LEU A 53 12.74 0.79 -12.44
N GLN A 54 12.48 0.17 -11.28
CA GLN A 54 12.00 -1.22 -11.23
C GLN A 54 10.53 -1.36 -11.62
N THR A 55 9.73 -0.31 -11.41
CA THR A 55 8.27 -0.37 -11.61
C THR A 55 7.79 0.36 -12.86
N GLY A 56 8.59 1.29 -13.39
CA GLY A 56 8.18 2.21 -14.45
C GLY A 56 7.26 3.35 -13.97
N LEU A 57 7.01 3.45 -12.67
CA LEU A 57 6.18 4.51 -12.08
C LEU A 57 6.93 5.85 -12.04
N THR A 58 6.20 6.96 -12.18
CA THR A 58 6.75 8.30 -11.97
C THR A 58 6.99 8.56 -10.48
N ARG A 59 7.78 9.60 -10.18
CA ARG A 59 8.00 10.09 -8.81
C ARG A 59 6.68 10.32 -8.07
N GLU A 60 5.71 10.96 -8.72
CA GLU A 60 4.41 11.28 -8.14
C GLU A 60 3.62 10.00 -7.82
N GLN A 61 3.64 9.02 -8.71
CA GLN A 61 2.98 7.73 -8.52
C GLN A 61 3.63 6.91 -7.39
N VAL A 62 4.96 6.90 -7.29
CA VAL A 62 5.69 6.25 -6.18
C VAL A 62 5.33 6.89 -4.83
N VAL A 63 5.28 8.23 -4.77
CA VAL A 63 4.83 8.94 -3.56
C VAL A 63 3.36 8.67 -3.26
N ALA A 64 2.50 8.56 -4.28
CA ALA A 64 1.10 8.21 -4.10
C ALA A 64 0.92 6.77 -3.57
N MET A 65 1.71 5.81 -4.06
CA MET A 65 1.76 4.44 -3.54
C MET A 65 2.20 4.39 -2.09
N LEU A 66 3.26 5.14 -1.74
CA LEU A 66 3.69 5.27 -0.35
C LEU A 66 2.55 5.78 0.55
N ASN A 67 1.87 6.86 0.15
CA ASN A 67 0.75 7.42 0.91
C ASN A 67 -0.44 6.46 1.01
N TYR A 68 -0.70 5.70 -0.06
CA TYR A 68 -1.68 4.63 -0.07
C TYR A 68 -1.36 3.56 0.97
N LYS A 69 -0.10 3.10 1.02
CA LYS A 69 0.37 2.13 2.03
C LYS A 69 0.32 2.68 3.46
N LEU A 70 0.65 3.96 3.67
CA LEU A 70 0.47 4.60 4.98
C LEU A 70 -1.01 4.64 5.40
N THR A 71 -1.91 4.94 4.48
CA THR A 71 -3.37 4.99 4.74
C THR A 71 -3.91 3.61 5.13
N LEU A 72 -3.41 2.57 4.48
CA LEU A 72 -3.73 1.17 4.80
C LEU A 72 -3.07 0.68 6.10
N LYS A 73 -2.21 1.50 6.74
CA LYS A 73 -1.38 1.10 7.89
C LYS A 73 -0.43 -0.06 7.57
N GLU A 74 -0.01 -0.11 6.31
CA GLU A 74 0.89 -1.11 5.73
C GLU A 74 2.35 -0.63 5.68
N ALA A 75 2.57 0.65 6.04
CA ALA A 75 3.86 1.30 6.19
C ALA A 75 3.83 2.28 7.35
N GLU A 76 5.02 2.63 7.85
CA GLU A 76 5.21 3.55 8.97
C GLU A 76 6.31 4.57 8.67
N LYS A 77 6.14 5.79 9.18
CA LYS A 77 7.19 6.83 9.16
C LYS A 77 8.26 6.51 10.19
N ARG A 78 9.52 6.68 9.80
CA ARG A 78 10.67 6.52 10.70
C ARG A 78 11.01 7.84 11.39
N ALA A 79 11.56 7.76 12.60
CA ALA A 79 11.94 8.95 13.38
C ALA A 79 13.10 9.71 12.72
N GLU A 80 14.04 8.99 12.12
CA GLU A 80 15.19 9.48 11.37
C GLU A 80 14.86 9.90 9.93
N GLY A 81 13.60 9.79 9.52
CA GLY A 81 13.15 10.09 8.16
C GLY A 81 13.01 8.84 7.28
N GLY A 82 12.17 8.96 6.25
CA GLY A 82 11.80 7.84 5.40
C GLY A 82 10.75 6.93 6.01
N TYR A 83 10.62 5.74 5.43
CA TYR A 83 9.51 4.83 5.67
C TYR A 83 9.97 3.37 5.74
N THR A 84 9.30 2.59 6.58
CA THR A 84 9.44 1.14 6.66
C THR A 84 8.09 0.50 6.34
N PHE A 85 8.09 -0.55 5.52
CA PHE A 85 6.90 -1.30 5.12
C PHE A 85 6.84 -2.60 5.92
N THR A 86 5.67 -2.94 6.45
CA THR A 86 5.51 -4.00 7.48
C THR A 86 4.50 -5.09 7.08
N SER A 87 4.02 -5.04 5.84
CA SER A 87 2.94 -5.89 5.34
C SER A 87 3.15 -6.28 3.87
N GLY A 88 2.21 -7.04 3.31
CA GLY A 88 2.28 -7.51 1.93
C GLY A 88 3.56 -8.30 1.67
N ALA A 89 4.27 -7.99 0.61
CA ALA A 89 5.57 -8.60 0.31
C ALA A 89 6.64 -8.40 1.42
N CYS A 90 6.44 -7.42 2.30
CA CYS A 90 7.31 -7.03 3.42
C CYS A 90 6.84 -7.53 4.79
N ALA A 91 5.82 -8.39 4.85
CA ALA A 91 5.48 -9.11 6.08
C ALA A 91 6.57 -10.16 6.40
N ALA A 92 6.87 -10.32 7.69
CA ALA A 92 7.82 -11.32 8.22
C ALA A 92 7.20 -12.72 8.28
#